data_AF-A0A345P7K6-F1
#
_entry.id   AF-A0A345P7K6-F1
#
_cell.length_a   1.000
_cell.length_b   1.000
_cell.length_c   1.000
_cell.angle_alpha   90.00
_cell.angle_beta   90.00
_cell.angle_gamma   90.00
#
_symmetry.space_group_name_H-M   'P 1'
#
loop_
_entity.id
_entity.type
_entity.pdbx_description
1 polymer ?
#
loop_
_entity_poly.entity_id
_entity_poly.type
_entity_poly.pdbx_seq_one_letter_code
_entity_poly.pdbx_strand_id
1 'polypeptide(L)'
;MNKLSSLIFGVVLTVLVSEHAVADQAPPPAAPLEQGAGVTESMKKQKKFLASMVEMVRSYGYRCDSISGVVPFAFSKGYNLWCNHSDYHYEIADKGGEWVVTID
;
A
#
# COMPACT_ATOMS: atom_id res chain seq x y z
N MET A 1 -6.69 10.84 69.68
CA MET A 1 -7.95 10.90 68.89
C MET A 1 -7.99 12.32 68.32
N ASN A 2 -7.73 12.64 67.05
CA ASN A 2 -7.94 11.95 65.77
C ASN A 2 -6.85 12.37 64.76
N LYS A 3 -6.42 11.44 63.90
CA LYS A 3 -5.53 11.71 62.76
C LYS A 3 -6.33 12.37 61.64
N LEU A 4 -5.91 13.55 61.15
CA LEU A 4 -6.41 14.11 59.90
C LEU A 4 -5.25 14.16 58.91
N SER A 5 -5.16 13.15 58.05
CA SER A 5 -4.20 13.06 56.96
C SER A 5 -4.77 13.83 55.78
N SER A 6 -4.23 15.02 55.51
CA SER A 6 -4.63 15.86 54.38
C SER A 6 -4.04 15.29 53.09
N LEU A 7 -4.86 14.62 52.29
CA LEU A 7 -4.49 14.11 50.97
C LEU A 7 -4.41 15.24 49.96
N ILE A 8 -3.25 15.31 49.31
CA ILE A 8 -2.90 16.21 48.20
C ILE A 8 -3.77 15.84 46.99
N PHE A 9 -4.71 16.70 46.61
CA PHE A 9 -5.43 16.60 45.34
C PHE A 9 -4.53 17.09 44.21
N GLY A 10 -3.61 16.23 43.76
CA GLY A 10 -2.90 16.43 42.51
C GLY A 10 -3.87 16.19 41.36
N VAL A 11 -4.32 17.27 40.70
CA VAL A 11 -5.04 17.18 39.43
C VAL A 11 -4.05 16.72 38.37
N VAL A 12 -3.94 15.42 38.19
CA VAL A 12 -3.27 14.82 37.03
C VAL A 12 -4.22 14.99 35.85
N LEU A 13 -3.99 16.03 35.05
CA LEU A 13 -4.63 16.20 33.75
C LEU A 13 -4.11 15.09 32.83
N THR A 14 -4.80 13.95 32.82
CA THR A 14 -4.51 12.86 31.88
C THR A 14 -4.88 13.32 30.49
N VAL A 15 -3.87 13.70 29.70
CA VAL A 15 -3.99 13.83 28.25
C VAL A 15 -4.32 12.43 27.73
N LEU A 16 -5.58 12.19 27.38
CA LEU A 16 -6.00 11.00 26.64
C LEU A 16 -5.43 11.11 25.23
N VAL A 17 -4.19 10.64 25.06
CA VAL A 17 -3.66 10.34 23.73
C VAL A 17 -4.60 9.29 23.15
N SER A 18 -5.43 9.69 22.19
CA SER A 18 -6.26 8.74 21.45
C SER A 18 -5.33 7.96 20.53
N GLU A 19 -4.79 6.87 21.06
CA GLU A 19 -4.15 5.80 20.31
C GLU A 19 -5.24 5.24 19.38
N HIS A 20 -5.31 5.79 18.16
CA HIS A 20 -6.09 5.16 17.12
C HIS A 20 -5.41 3.83 16.86
N ALA A 21 -6.05 2.74 17.30
CA ALA A 21 -5.68 1.41 16.89
C ALA A 21 -5.70 1.40 15.36
N VAL A 22 -4.52 1.49 14.74
CA VAL A 22 -4.36 1.03 13.37
C VAL A 22 -4.66 -0.44 13.47
N ALA A 23 -5.89 -0.81 13.09
CA ALA A 23 -6.27 -2.21 12.99
C ALA A 23 -5.17 -2.92 12.23
N ASP A 24 -4.74 -4.06 12.76
CA ASP A 24 -3.77 -4.98 12.17
C ASP A 24 -4.36 -5.53 10.86
N GLN A 25 -4.50 -4.66 9.86
CA GLN A 25 -4.89 -5.02 8.53
C GLN A 25 -3.67 -5.73 7.97
N ALA A 26 -3.75 -7.05 7.93
CA ALA A 26 -2.82 -7.87 7.15
C ALA A 26 -2.58 -7.15 5.82
N PRO A 27 -1.32 -7.08 5.33
CA PRO A 27 -1.00 -6.44 4.06
C PRO A 27 -2.06 -6.86 3.05
N PRO A 28 -2.71 -5.90 2.36
CA PRO A 28 -3.83 -6.23 1.51
C PRO A 28 -3.36 -7.35 0.58
N PRO A 29 -4.11 -8.46 0.46
CA PRO A 29 -3.63 -9.64 -0.22
C PRO A 29 -3.08 -9.24 -1.59
N ALA A 30 -1.92 -9.79 -1.94
CA ALA A 30 -1.29 -9.55 -3.22
C ALA A 30 -2.35 -9.82 -4.30
N ALA A 31 -2.60 -8.81 -5.15
CA ALA A 31 -3.64 -8.93 -6.17
C ALA A 31 -3.35 -10.16 -7.04
N PRO A 32 -4.31 -11.08 -7.23
CA PRO A 32 -4.11 -12.25 -8.06
C PRO A 32 -3.85 -11.83 -9.51
N LEU A 33 -3.11 -12.67 -10.24
CA LEU A 33 -3.01 -12.56 -11.68
C LEU A 33 -4.30 -13.08 -12.32
N GLU A 34 -4.86 -12.32 -13.24
CA GLU A 34 -6.03 -12.74 -14.01
C GLU A 34 -5.69 -13.87 -14.99
N GLN A 35 -6.71 -14.63 -15.38
CA GLN A 35 -6.54 -15.62 -16.44
C GLN A 35 -6.19 -14.91 -17.75
N GLY A 36 -5.09 -15.33 -18.38
CA GLY A 36 -4.61 -14.68 -19.60
C GLY A 36 -3.90 -13.35 -19.37
N ALA A 37 -3.55 -13.01 -18.11
CA ALA A 37 -2.86 -11.77 -17.82
C ALA A 37 -1.59 -11.60 -18.67
N GLY A 38 -1.44 -10.41 -19.25
CA GLY A 38 -0.30 -9.97 -20.06
C GLY A 38 0.97 -9.76 -19.24
N VAL A 39 1.47 -10.83 -18.63
CA VAL A 39 2.65 -10.84 -17.77
C VAL A 39 3.58 -11.95 -18.26
N THR A 40 4.88 -11.64 -18.42
CA THR A 40 5.85 -12.65 -18.86
C THR A 40 6.03 -13.76 -17.82
N GLU A 41 6.35 -14.99 -18.24
CA GLU A 41 6.56 -16.12 -17.33
C GLU A 41 7.64 -15.85 -16.27
N SER A 42 8.69 -15.10 -16.64
CA SER A 42 9.73 -14.67 -15.71
C SER A 42 9.17 -13.79 -14.60
N MET A 43 8.28 -12.85 -14.92
CA MET A 43 7.66 -11.95 -13.95
C MET A 43 6.59 -12.66 -13.10
N LYS A 44 5.83 -13.60 -13.66
CA LYS A 44 4.86 -14.42 -12.91
C LYS A 44 5.51 -15.16 -11.72
N LYS A 45 6.77 -15.56 -11.87
CA LYS A 45 7.56 -16.19 -10.80
C LYS A 45 7.96 -15.21 -9.70
N GLN A 46 8.03 -13.91 -10.00
CA GLN A 46 8.41 -12.86 -9.06
C GLN A 46 7.20 -12.33 -8.28
N LYS A 47 6.52 -13.21 -7.54
CA LYS A 47 5.30 -12.87 -6.79
C LYS A 47 5.47 -11.66 -5.85
N LYS A 48 6.63 -11.54 -5.20
CA LYS A 48 6.95 -10.39 -4.33
C LYS A 48 7.01 -9.07 -5.10
N PHE A 49 7.60 -9.08 -6.30
CA PHE A 49 7.68 -7.90 -7.16
C PHE A 49 6.29 -7.45 -7.62
N LEU A 50 5.45 -8.39 -8.05
CA LEU A 50 4.06 -8.11 -8.41
C LEU A 50 3.27 -7.52 -7.22
N ALA A 51 3.43 -8.08 -6.02
CA ALA A 51 2.81 -7.58 -4.81
C ALA A 51 3.26 -6.13 -4.50
N SER A 52 4.55 -5.83 -4.60
CA SER A 52 5.08 -4.48 -4.35
C SER A 52 4.57 -3.43 -5.33
N MET A 53 4.38 -3.78 -6.61
CA MET A 53 3.76 -2.85 -7.58
C MET A 53 2.32 -2.52 -7.21
N VAL A 54 1.54 -3.54 -6.83
CA VAL A 54 0.15 -3.37 -6.39
C VAL A 54 0.08 -2.52 -5.12
N GLU A 55 0.96 -2.78 -4.16
CA GLU A 55 1.06 -2.00 -2.92
C GLU A 55 1.36 -0.54 -3.20
N MET A 56 2.28 -0.25 -4.12
CA MET A 56 2.61 1.11 -4.52
C MET A 56 1.44 1.82 -5.21
N VAL A 57 0.71 1.15 -6.11
CA VAL A 57 -0.51 1.74 -6.70
C VAL A 57 -1.54 2.06 -5.63
N ARG A 58 -1.74 1.15 -4.67
CA ARG A 58 -2.68 1.34 -3.54
C ARG A 58 -2.24 2.44 -2.58
N SER A 59 -0.93 2.62 -2.34
CA SER A 59 -0.42 3.69 -1.47
C SER A 59 -0.63 5.08 -2.05
N TYR A 60 -0.75 5.20 -3.38
CA TYR A 60 -1.19 6.40 -4.08
C TYR A 60 -2.71 6.61 -4.06
N GLY A 61 -3.47 5.72 -3.40
CA GLY A 61 -4.93 5.80 -3.28
C GLY A 61 -5.69 5.22 -4.47
N TYR A 62 -5.00 4.58 -5.42
CA TYR A 62 -5.63 3.95 -6.58
C TYR A 62 -6.05 2.50 -6.31
N ARG A 63 -6.91 1.97 -7.18
CA ARG A 63 -7.43 0.60 -7.06
C ARG A 63 -6.68 -0.37 -7.97
N CYS A 64 -6.28 -1.51 -7.40
CA CYS A 64 -5.81 -2.65 -8.17
C CYS A 64 -6.16 -3.90 -7.37
N ASP A 65 -7.25 -4.56 -7.74
CA ASP A 65 -7.79 -5.73 -7.04
C ASP A 65 -7.30 -7.04 -7.69
N SER A 66 -7.07 -7.02 -9.00
CA SER A 66 -6.49 -8.10 -9.80
C SER A 66 -5.56 -7.53 -10.88
N ILE A 67 -4.52 -8.27 -11.26
CA ILE A 67 -3.52 -7.84 -12.26
C ILE A 67 -3.89 -8.44 -13.62
N SER A 68 -4.16 -7.56 -14.59
CA SER A 68 -4.45 -7.91 -15.98
C SER A 68 -3.19 -7.92 -16.85
N GLY A 69 -2.17 -7.13 -16.51
CA GLY A 69 -0.94 -7.10 -17.29
C GLY A 69 0.16 -6.25 -16.66
N VAL A 70 1.41 -6.59 -16.97
CA VAL A 70 2.58 -5.78 -16.58
C VAL A 70 3.59 -5.79 -17.71
N VAL A 71 3.96 -4.59 -18.17
CA VAL A 71 4.93 -4.42 -19.25
C VAL A 71 5.99 -3.40 -18.82
N PRO A 72 7.29 -3.74 -18.85
CA PRO A 72 8.34 -2.76 -18.58
C PRO A 72 8.39 -1.68 -19.66
N PHE A 73 8.77 -0.46 -19.29
CA PHE A 73 9.03 0.60 -20.26
C PHE A 73 10.20 0.26 -21.18
N ALA A 74 10.14 0.72 -22.42
CA ALA A 74 11.16 0.43 -23.44
C ALA A 74 12.44 1.27 -23.29
N PHE A 75 12.31 2.54 -22.84
CA PHE A 75 13.40 3.53 -22.87
C PHE A 75 13.72 4.16 -21.52
N SER A 76 12.96 3.82 -20.48
CA SER A 76 13.11 4.38 -19.14
C SER A 76 12.88 3.30 -18.10
N LYS A 77 13.15 3.61 -16.83
CA LYS A 77 12.91 2.68 -15.73
C LYS A 77 11.48 2.86 -15.22
N GLY A 78 10.67 1.82 -15.40
CA GLY A 78 9.29 1.80 -14.97
C GLY A 78 8.48 0.71 -15.63
N TYR A 79 7.19 0.68 -15.34
CA TYR A 79 6.26 -0.36 -15.77
C TYR A 79 4.89 0.26 -16.07
N ASN A 80 4.25 -0.24 -17.13
CA ASN A 80 2.81 -0.17 -17.29
C ASN A 80 2.17 -1.32 -16.52
N LEU A 81 1.17 -1.03 -15.71
CA LEU A 81 0.38 -1.99 -14.95
C LEU A 81 -1.09 -1.82 -15.31
N TRP A 82 -1.70 -2.89 -15.78
CA TRP A 82 -3.15 -2.98 -15.98
C TRP A 82 -3.78 -3.81 -14.87
N CYS A 83 -4.87 -3.31 -14.31
CA CYS A 83 -5.61 -3.98 -13.25
C CYS A 83 -7.09 -4.11 -13.60
N ASN A 84 -7.75 -5.06 -12.95
CA ASN A 84 -9.20 -5.27 -12.97
C ASN A 84 -9.76 -5.39 -14.39
N HIS A 85 -9.42 -6.47 -15.08
CA HIS A 85 -9.83 -6.74 -16.46
C HIS A 85 -9.41 -5.65 -17.47
N SER A 86 -8.31 -4.95 -17.17
CA SER A 86 -7.78 -3.78 -17.90
C SER A 86 -8.65 -2.52 -17.79
N ASP A 87 -9.56 -2.44 -16.83
CA ASP A 87 -10.36 -1.24 -16.55
C ASP A 87 -9.51 -0.07 -16.03
N TYR A 88 -8.35 -0.38 -15.41
CA TYR A 88 -7.42 0.61 -14.89
C TYR A 88 -6.02 0.41 -15.47
N HIS A 89 -5.40 1.50 -15.91
CA HIS A 89 -4.04 1.53 -16.43
C HIS A 89 -3.23 2.56 -15.64
N TYR A 90 -2.10 2.09 -15.11
CA TYR A 90 -1.15 2.89 -14.35
C TYR A 90 0.23 2.85 -14.98
N GLU A 91 0.88 4.00 -15.00
CA GLU A 91 2.32 4.14 -15.21
C GLU A 91 3.03 4.23 -13.87
N ILE A 92 3.98 3.33 -13.65
CA ILE A 92 4.84 3.30 -12.47
C ILE A 92 6.25 3.69 -12.93
N ALA A 93 6.65 4.93 -12.72
CA ALA A 93 7.90 5.48 -13.22
C ALA A 93 8.92 5.73 -12.10
N ASP A 94 10.18 5.39 -12.36
CA ASP A 94 11.30 5.87 -11.55
C ASP A 94 11.78 7.23 -12.08
N LYS A 95 11.69 8.26 -11.23
CA LYS A 95 12.14 9.63 -11.47
C LYS A 95 13.40 9.95 -10.66
N GLY A 96 14.45 9.15 -10.83
CA GLY A 96 15.75 9.40 -10.20
C GLY A 96 15.86 8.89 -8.76
N GLY A 97 15.19 7.78 -8.46
CA GLY A 97 15.07 7.17 -7.14
C GLY A 97 13.70 7.38 -6.50
N GLU A 98 12.93 8.36 -7.00
CA GLU A 98 11.55 8.61 -6.58
C GLU A 98 10.58 7.84 -7.50
N TRP A 99 9.81 6.92 -6.92
CA TRP A 99 8.80 6.17 -7.66
C TRP A 99 7.47 6.90 -7.65
N VAL A 100 6.95 7.17 -8.85
CA VAL A 100 5.70 7.90 -9.07
C VAL A 100 4.70 7.02 -9.80
N VAL A 101 3.44 7.06 -9.36
CA VAL A 101 2.32 6.38 -10.02
C VAL A 101 1.39 7.41 -10.66
N THR A 102 1.14 7.27 -11.95
CA THR A 102 0.19 8.09 -12.72
C THR A 102 -0.85 7.22 -13.43
N ILE A 103 -2.02 7.79 -13.69
CA ILE A 103 -3.06 7.19 -14.52
C ILE A 103 -2.76 7.54 -15.98
N ASP A 104 -2.86 6.56 -16.87
CA ASP A 104 -2.81 6.76 -18.34
C ASP A 104 -4.22 6.75 -18.95
#